data_AF-A0A3L7RXH6-F1
#
_entry.id   AF-A0A3L7RXH6-F1
#
_cell.length_a   1.000
_cell.length_b   1.000
_cell.length_c   1.000
_cell.angle_alpha   90.00
_cell.angle_beta   90.00
_cell.angle_gamma   90.00
#
_symmetry.space_group_name_H-M   'P 1'
#
loop_
_entity.id
_entity.type
_entity.pdbx_description
1 polymer ?
#
loop_
_entity_poly.entity_id
_entity_poly.type
_entity_poly.pdbx_seq_one_letter_code
_entity_poly.pdbx_strand_id
1 'polypeptide(L)'
;MSNEFWNLLKSQPGVGILIVDIDGLVLFCNKQAKQIYYGDNFNPVGKTIEEIEGPVFAAERMPVIRQVIETRQPVMLRHIRGGRWTEAMIWPMEAVDEKKPRIISVTRQGVDVVEPGVDFRVIDSNLVDLGPLDSLTPRELEVLTLVGHGSPIKAIAKELGVAQRTVERYRSDISRKLGVTSIAEIARLVQLAGLEIPHADMPRLNRWHGKPE
;
A
#
# COMPACT_ATOMS: atom_id res chain seq x y z
N MET A 1 10.00 8.39 -27.43
CA MET A 1 9.02 9.15 -26.61
C MET A 1 9.60 10.55 -26.40
N SER A 2 8.86 11.64 -26.62
CA SER A 2 9.43 12.99 -26.48
C SER A 2 9.77 13.29 -25.01
N ASN A 3 10.82 14.10 -24.78
CA ASN A 3 11.18 14.57 -23.44
C ASN A 3 10.02 15.33 -22.76
N GLU A 4 9.18 15.98 -23.56
CA GLU A 4 7.97 16.68 -23.10
C GLU A 4 6.93 15.72 -22.51
N PHE A 5 6.58 14.65 -23.23
CA PHE A 5 5.61 13.67 -22.74
C PHE A 5 6.06 13.03 -21.42
N TRP A 6 7.34 12.67 -21.31
CA TRP A 6 7.89 12.12 -20.08
C TRP A 6 7.82 13.12 -18.91
N ASN A 7 8.13 14.39 -19.17
CA ASN A 7 8.05 15.44 -18.15
C ASN A 7 6.62 15.64 -17.66
N LEU A 8 5.64 15.63 -18.55
CA LEU A 8 4.22 15.73 -18.20
C LEU A 8 3.76 14.52 -17.39
N LEU A 9 4.10 13.30 -17.83
CA LEU A 9 3.69 12.08 -17.14
C LEU A 9 4.25 12.00 -15.71
N LYS A 10 5.55 12.28 -15.54
CA LYS A 10 6.22 12.15 -14.24
C LYS A 10 5.82 13.23 -13.22
N SER A 11 5.20 14.32 -13.68
CA SER A 11 4.75 15.44 -12.85
C SER A 11 3.27 15.38 -12.47
N GLN A 12 2.54 14.33 -12.83
CA GLN A 12 1.11 14.22 -12.53
C GLN A 12 0.86 14.16 -11.00
N PRO A 13 0.06 15.06 -10.43
CA PRO A 13 -0.30 15.02 -9.02
C PRO A 13 -1.03 13.73 -8.66
N GLY A 14 -0.76 13.17 -7.47
CA GLY A 14 -1.41 11.94 -7.01
C GLY A 14 -0.96 10.65 -7.72
N VAL A 15 -0.12 10.75 -8.76
CA VAL A 15 0.45 9.60 -9.48
C VAL A 15 1.91 9.37 -9.09
N GLY A 16 2.15 8.32 -8.31
CA GLY A 16 3.51 7.84 -8.02
C GLY A 16 4.07 7.06 -9.20
N ILE A 17 5.33 7.33 -9.58
CA ILE A 17 6.03 6.57 -10.62
C ILE A 17 7.36 6.06 -10.08
N LEU A 18 7.58 4.76 -10.20
CA LEU A 18 8.84 4.07 -9.99
C LEU A 18 9.28 3.36 -11.27
N ILE A 19 10.58 3.36 -11.54
CA ILE A 19 11.19 2.45 -12.53
C ILE A 19 12.17 1.57 -11.79
N VAL A 20 12.02 0.26 -11.94
CA VAL A 20 12.83 -0.75 -11.24
C VAL A 20 13.31 -1.78 -12.23
N ASP A 21 14.59 -2.12 -12.22
CA ASP A 21 15.12 -3.18 -13.08
C ASP A 21 14.81 -4.60 -12.55
N ILE A 22 15.16 -5.61 -13.35
CA ILE A 22 14.92 -7.02 -13.04
C ILE A 22 15.58 -7.50 -11.73
N ASP A 23 16.65 -6.83 -11.27
CA ASP A 23 17.35 -7.14 -10.03
C ASP A 23 16.82 -6.33 -8.84
N GLY A 24 15.80 -5.51 -9.06
CA GLY A 24 15.15 -4.73 -8.01
C GLY A 24 15.80 -3.37 -7.79
N LEU A 25 16.76 -2.94 -8.61
CA LEU A 25 17.39 -1.63 -8.49
C LEU A 25 16.40 -0.53 -8.88
N VAL A 26 16.15 0.42 -7.98
CA VAL A 26 15.29 1.57 -8.27
C VAL A 26 16.07 2.57 -9.13
N LEU A 27 15.68 2.67 -10.40
CA LEU A 27 16.29 3.56 -11.40
C LEU A 27 15.68 4.96 -11.41
N PHE A 28 14.42 5.08 -11.01
CA PHE A 28 13.70 6.35 -10.97
C PHE A 28 12.61 6.32 -9.91
N CYS A 29 12.39 7.46 -9.25
CA CYS A 29 11.30 7.70 -8.32
C CYS A 29 10.86 9.16 -8.43
N ASN A 30 9.60 9.42 -8.80
CA ASN A 30 9.08 10.78 -8.78
C ASN A 30 8.72 11.23 -7.36
N LYS A 31 8.48 12.54 -7.18
CA LYS A 31 8.15 13.12 -5.88
C LYS A 31 6.92 12.47 -5.23
N GLN A 32 5.90 12.13 -6.02
CA GLN A 32 4.68 11.52 -5.50
C GLN A 32 4.88 10.08 -5.02
N ALA A 33 5.63 9.25 -5.76
CA ALA A 33 5.99 7.90 -5.30
C ALA A 33 6.84 7.97 -4.03
N LYS A 34 7.80 8.90 -4.00
CA LYS A 34 8.60 9.15 -2.80
C LYS A 34 7.72 9.46 -1.60
N GLN A 35 6.73 10.33 -1.76
CA GLN A 35 5.78 10.65 -0.69
C GLN A 35 4.93 9.46 -0.25
N ILE A 36 4.43 8.65 -1.20
CA ILE A 36 3.57 7.49 -0.89
C ILE A 36 4.32 6.43 -0.10
N TYR A 37 5.56 6.11 -0.50
CA TYR A 37 6.30 4.96 0.04
C TYR A 37 7.31 5.32 1.12
N TYR A 38 7.97 6.49 1.03
CA TYR A 38 9.19 6.77 1.80
C TYR A 38 9.16 8.12 2.55
N GLY A 39 8.16 8.96 2.32
CA GLY A 39 8.12 10.33 2.84
C GLY A 39 9.14 11.27 2.19
N ASP A 40 9.44 12.40 2.84
CA ASP A 40 10.22 13.47 2.19
C ASP A 40 11.75 13.25 2.21
N ASN A 41 12.26 12.53 3.22
CA ASN A 41 13.69 12.54 3.58
C ASN A 41 14.48 11.33 3.09
N PHE A 42 13.90 10.47 2.26
CA PHE A 42 14.55 9.25 1.78
C PHE A 42 14.57 9.20 0.25
N ASN A 43 15.75 8.98 -0.33
CA ASN A 43 15.90 8.77 -1.77
C ASN A 43 16.14 7.27 -2.05
N PRO A 44 15.19 6.57 -2.70
CA PRO A 44 15.35 5.16 -3.04
C PRO A 44 16.23 4.93 -4.27
N VAL A 45 16.47 5.95 -5.11
CA VAL A 45 17.17 5.76 -6.39
C VAL A 45 18.61 5.30 -6.17
N GLY A 46 19.01 4.24 -6.89
CA GLY A 46 20.33 3.62 -6.78
C GLY A 46 20.43 2.55 -5.70
N LYS A 47 19.33 2.22 -5.01
CA LYS A 47 19.23 1.10 -4.05
C LYS A 47 18.27 0.04 -4.57
N THR A 48 18.49 -1.20 -4.18
CA THR A 48 17.58 -2.31 -4.46
C THR A 48 16.34 -2.26 -3.56
N ILE A 49 15.23 -2.86 -4.01
CA ILE A 49 14.03 -3.03 -3.18
C ILE A 49 14.36 -3.69 -1.84
N GLU A 50 15.24 -4.69 -1.83
CA GLU A 50 15.66 -5.36 -0.60
C GLU A 50 16.44 -4.44 0.34
N GLU A 51 17.33 -3.57 -0.17
CA GLU A 51 18.04 -2.54 0.61
C GLU A 51 17.16 -1.38 1.07
N ILE A 52 15.97 -1.20 0.49
CA ILE A 52 15.03 -0.15 0.88
C ILE A 52 13.92 -0.65 1.79
N GLU A 53 13.32 -1.81 1.50
CA GLU A 53 12.09 -2.31 2.14
C GLU A 53 12.30 -3.63 2.92
N GLY A 54 13.50 -4.23 2.80
CA GLY A 54 13.89 -5.42 3.52
C GLY A 54 13.54 -6.73 2.79
N PRO A 55 14.06 -7.86 3.29
CA PRO A 55 14.00 -9.15 2.59
C PRO A 55 12.57 -9.70 2.49
N VAL A 56 11.71 -9.44 3.47
CA VAL A 56 10.31 -9.91 3.46
C VAL A 56 9.52 -9.26 2.33
N PHE A 57 9.66 -7.93 2.17
CA PHE A 57 8.99 -7.23 1.08
C PHE A 57 9.60 -7.58 -0.28
N ALA A 58 10.92 -7.68 -0.37
CA ALA A 58 11.58 -8.09 -1.60
C ALA A 58 11.16 -9.51 -2.05
N ALA A 59 11.05 -10.46 -1.12
CA ALA A 59 10.60 -11.81 -1.41
C ALA A 59 9.18 -11.86 -2.00
N GLU A 60 8.30 -10.92 -1.62
CA GLU A 60 6.96 -10.77 -2.21
C GLU A 60 6.99 -10.05 -3.56
N ARG A 61 7.81 -8.99 -3.71
CA ARG A 61 7.77 -8.12 -4.90
C ARG A 61 8.62 -8.60 -6.07
N MET A 62 9.79 -9.16 -5.80
CA MET A 62 10.71 -9.55 -6.86
C MET A 62 10.14 -10.62 -7.81
N PRO A 63 9.39 -11.64 -7.34
CA PRO A 63 8.73 -12.58 -8.24
C PRO A 63 7.72 -11.91 -9.17
N VAL A 64 6.95 -10.93 -8.67
CA VAL A 64 5.98 -10.16 -9.48
C VAL A 64 6.71 -9.38 -10.57
N ILE A 65 7.80 -8.68 -10.23
CA ILE A 65 8.60 -7.91 -11.19
C ILE A 65 9.16 -8.82 -12.29
N ARG A 66 9.79 -9.94 -11.91
CA ARG A 66 10.34 -10.91 -12.86
C ARG A 66 9.26 -11.44 -13.79
N GLN A 67 8.12 -11.83 -13.24
CA GLN A 67 7.02 -12.36 -14.02
C GLN A 67 6.46 -11.31 -15.01
N VAL A 68 6.28 -10.05 -14.59
CA VAL A 68 5.82 -8.98 -15.48
C VAL A 68 6.80 -8.77 -16.64
N ILE A 69 8.11 -8.82 -16.37
CA ILE A 69 9.15 -8.68 -17.41
C ILE A 69 9.12 -9.87 -18.38
N GLU A 70 9.14 -11.09 -17.84
CA GLU A 70 9.25 -12.34 -18.61
C GLU A 70 8.01 -12.59 -19.48
N THR A 71 6.82 -12.40 -18.90
CA THR A 71 5.54 -12.67 -19.58
C THR A 71 5.04 -11.48 -20.38
N ARG A 72 5.58 -10.28 -20.13
CA ARG A 72 5.09 -9.00 -20.63
C ARG A 72 3.62 -8.70 -20.27
N GLN A 73 3.03 -9.46 -19.35
CA GLN A 73 1.67 -9.25 -18.88
C GLN A 73 1.66 -8.22 -17.73
N PRO A 74 0.91 -7.12 -17.83
CA PRO A 74 0.80 -6.14 -16.75
C PRO A 74 0.14 -6.73 -15.50
N VAL A 75 0.50 -6.19 -14.34
CA VAL A 75 -0.08 -6.57 -13.05
C VAL A 75 -0.64 -5.34 -12.34
N MET A 76 -1.87 -5.44 -11.86
CA MET A 76 -2.40 -4.58 -10.81
C MET A 76 -2.03 -5.17 -9.46
N LEU A 77 -1.15 -4.50 -8.73
CA LEU A 77 -0.82 -4.86 -7.35
C LEU A 77 -1.65 -4.00 -6.39
N ARG A 78 -2.38 -4.63 -5.47
CA ARG A 78 -3.23 -3.96 -4.49
C ARG A 78 -2.73 -4.21 -3.07
N HIS A 79 -2.67 -3.15 -2.26
CA HIS A 79 -2.22 -3.24 -0.86
C HIS A 79 -2.61 -2.00 -0.05
N ILE A 80 -2.30 -2.01 1.25
CA ILE A 80 -2.41 -0.83 2.11
C ILE A 80 -1.00 -0.26 2.35
N ARG A 81 -0.81 1.03 2.06
CA ARG A 81 0.41 1.79 2.36
C ARG A 81 0.10 3.05 3.15
N GLY A 82 0.79 3.22 4.29
CA GLY A 82 0.55 4.30 5.24
C GLY A 82 -0.90 4.44 5.69
N GLY A 83 -1.63 3.33 5.82
CA GLY A 83 -3.04 3.33 6.20
C GLY A 83 -3.99 3.81 5.10
N ARG A 84 -3.57 3.69 3.83
CA ARG A 84 -4.40 4.05 2.67
C ARG A 84 -4.41 2.92 1.64
N TRP A 85 -5.58 2.64 1.09
CA TRP A 85 -5.73 1.76 -0.06
C TRP A 85 -4.87 2.26 -1.19
N THR A 86 -4.03 1.38 -1.72
CA THR A 86 -3.00 1.72 -2.70
C THR A 86 -3.02 0.70 -3.81
N GLU A 87 -3.00 1.19 -5.04
CA GLU A 87 -3.00 0.37 -6.25
C GLU A 87 -1.83 0.78 -7.12
N ALA A 88 -1.07 -0.20 -7.58
CA ALA A 88 0.09 -0.01 -8.42
C ALA A 88 -0.05 -0.86 -9.68
N MET A 89 -0.22 -0.19 -10.83
CA MET A 89 -0.11 -0.82 -12.13
C MET A 89 1.36 -0.98 -12.50
N ILE A 90 1.80 -2.22 -12.64
CA ILE A 90 3.17 -2.60 -12.97
C ILE A 90 3.20 -3.10 -14.41
N TRP A 91 3.94 -2.39 -15.25
CA TRP A 91 4.07 -2.67 -16.67
C TRP A 91 5.49 -3.07 -17.03
N PRO A 92 5.69 -4.01 -17.96
CA PRO A 92 7.01 -4.22 -18.54
C PRO A 92 7.42 -2.94 -19.28
N MET A 93 8.68 -2.56 -19.13
CA MET A 93 9.26 -1.43 -19.85
C MET A 93 10.53 -1.90 -20.52
N GLU A 94 10.64 -1.62 -21.82
CA GLU A 94 11.85 -1.95 -22.56
C GLU A 94 13.00 -1.07 -22.11
N ALA A 95 14.18 -1.68 -21.98
CA ALA A 95 15.40 -0.95 -21.76
C ALA A 95 15.72 -0.14 -23.02
N VAL A 96 15.99 1.15 -22.84
CA VAL A 96 16.72 1.91 -23.85
C VAL A 96 18.21 1.58 -23.61
N ASP A 97 18.88 1.03 -24.64
CA ASP A 97 20.30 0.60 -24.68
C ASP A 97 20.65 -0.75 -24.01
N GLU A 98 21.95 -1.06 -23.82
CA GLU A 98 22.50 -2.29 -23.19
C GLU A 98 22.14 -2.47 -21.69
N LYS A 99 21.10 -1.79 -21.21
CA LYS A 99 20.66 -1.84 -19.82
C LYS A 99 19.70 -3.01 -19.59
N LYS A 100 19.59 -3.44 -18.33
CA LYS A 100 18.72 -4.56 -17.93
C LYS A 100 17.23 -4.27 -18.21
N PRO A 101 16.42 -5.32 -18.46
CA PRO A 101 14.95 -5.24 -18.48
C PRO A 101 14.42 -4.62 -17.20
N ARG A 102 13.28 -3.93 -17.29
CA ARG A 102 12.74 -3.17 -16.16
C ARG A 102 11.21 -3.12 -16.21
N ILE A 103 10.63 -2.64 -15.12
CA ILE A 103 9.23 -2.28 -15.06
C ILE A 103 9.07 -0.78 -14.85
N ILE A 104 7.89 -0.28 -15.20
CA ILE A 104 7.37 0.98 -14.68
C ILE A 104 6.18 0.65 -13.78
N SER A 105 6.22 1.13 -12.54
CA SER A 105 5.11 1.05 -11.60
C SER A 105 4.46 2.42 -11.48
N VAL A 106 3.15 2.45 -11.72
CA VAL A 106 2.29 3.63 -11.61
C VAL A 106 1.34 3.43 -10.44
N THR A 107 1.61 4.13 -9.34
CA THR A 107 0.91 3.98 -8.06
C THR A 107 -0.07 5.11 -7.81
N ARG A 108 -1.24 4.79 -7.26
CA ARG A 108 -2.22 5.75 -6.77
C ARG A 108 -2.80 5.30 -5.42
N GLN A 109 -3.32 6.24 -4.63
CA GLN A 109 -3.97 5.94 -3.35
C GLN A 109 -5.39 6.48 -3.30
N GLY A 110 -6.33 5.67 -2.80
CA GLY A 110 -7.71 6.08 -2.55
C GLY A 110 -8.45 6.58 -3.79
N VAL A 111 -8.23 5.92 -4.93
CA VAL A 111 -8.97 6.14 -6.17
C VAL A 111 -9.65 4.86 -6.58
N ASP A 112 -10.92 4.98 -6.97
CA ASP A 112 -11.61 3.92 -7.70
C ASP A 112 -10.98 3.86 -9.09
N VAL A 113 -10.19 2.81 -9.34
CA VAL A 113 -9.60 2.62 -10.65
C VAL A 113 -10.66 2.05 -11.59
N VAL A 114 -10.98 2.83 -12.62
CA VAL A 114 -11.69 2.31 -13.79
C VAL A 114 -10.80 1.25 -14.44
N GLU A 115 -11.38 0.11 -14.79
CA GLU A 115 -10.65 -0.98 -15.43
C GLU A 115 -9.76 -0.45 -16.56
N PRO A 116 -8.44 -0.70 -16.51
CA PRO A 116 -7.55 -0.44 -17.62
C PRO A 116 -8.14 -1.07 -18.89
N GLY A 117 -8.13 -0.33 -20.00
CA GLY A 117 -8.54 -0.86 -21.32
C GLY A 117 -7.56 -1.88 -21.91
N VAL A 118 -6.88 -2.65 -21.06
CA VAL A 118 -5.88 -3.67 -21.39
C VAL A 118 -6.15 -4.91 -20.54
N ASP A 119 -5.66 -6.07 -20.98
CA ASP A 119 -5.61 -7.25 -20.11
C ASP A 119 -4.51 -7.10 -19.05
N PHE A 120 -4.81 -7.47 -17.81
CA PHE A 120 -3.88 -7.45 -16.69
C PHE A 120 -4.28 -8.48 -15.63
N ARG A 121 -3.30 -8.88 -14.81
CA ARG A 121 -3.55 -9.75 -13.65
C ARG A 121 -3.66 -8.93 -12.38
N VAL A 122 -4.53 -9.33 -11.47
CA VAL A 122 -4.61 -8.73 -10.13
C VAL A 122 -3.82 -9.58 -9.14
N ILE A 123 -3.03 -8.92 -8.30
CA ILE A 123 -2.32 -9.52 -7.17
C ILE A 123 -2.62 -8.70 -5.92
N ASP A 124 -3.18 -9.35 -4.92
CA ASP A 124 -3.32 -8.79 -3.59
C ASP A 124 -2.08 -9.08 -2.76
N SER A 125 -1.57 -8.03 -2.12
CA SER A 125 -0.43 -8.12 -1.23
C SER A 125 -0.81 -8.85 0.06
N ASN A 126 0.09 -9.72 0.53
CA ASN A 126 -0.04 -10.33 1.85
C ASN A 126 0.58 -9.48 2.97
N LEU A 127 1.22 -8.35 2.61
CA LEU A 127 1.81 -7.39 3.53
C LEU A 127 0.99 -6.11 3.58
N VAL A 128 0.92 -5.47 4.75
CA VAL A 128 0.23 -4.19 4.97
C VAL A 128 1.08 -3.20 5.77
N ASP A 129 1.15 -1.95 5.31
CA ASP A 129 1.60 -0.80 6.12
C ASP A 129 0.35 -0.01 6.50
N LEU A 130 -0.11 -0.20 7.73
CA LEU A 130 -1.32 0.44 8.23
C LEU A 130 -1.07 1.86 8.74
N GLY A 131 0.19 2.32 8.73
CA GLY A 131 0.56 3.67 9.14
C GLY A 131 0.11 3.97 10.57
N PRO A 132 -0.65 5.06 10.84
CA PRO A 132 -1.13 5.38 12.19
C PRO A 132 -1.96 4.25 12.84
N LEU A 133 -2.60 3.41 12.04
CA LEU A 133 -3.44 2.31 12.50
C LEU A 133 -2.60 1.13 13.04
N ASP A 134 -1.29 1.08 12.81
CA ASP A 134 -0.38 0.08 13.42
C ASP A 134 -0.31 0.19 14.96
N SER A 135 -0.77 1.31 15.53
CA SER A 135 -0.92 1.47 16.98
C SER A 135 -2.03 0.60 17.59
N LEU A 136 -2.91 0.03 16.76
CA LEU A 136 -4.01 -0.81 17.17
C LEU A 136 -3.59 -2.28 17.25
N THR A 137 -4.09 -2.96 18.27
CA THR A 137 -4.05 -4.42 18.37
C THR A 137 -4.96 -5.05 17.30
N PRO A 138 -4.77 -6.33 16.93
CA PRO A 138 -5.65 -7.01 15.98
C PRO A 138 -7.14 -6.86 16.34
N ARG A 139 -7.48 -7.04 17.63
CA ARG A 139 -8.85 -6.91 18.13
C ARG A 139 -9.42 -5.49 18.05
N GLU A 140 -8.59 -4.48 18.29
CA GLU A 140 -9.00 -3.08 18.06
C GLU A 140 -9.20 -2.80 16.58
N LEU A 141 -8.40 -3.39 15.68
CA LEU A 141 -8.57 -3.20 14.24
C LEU A 141 -9.84 -3.87 13.72
N GLU A 142 -10.19 -5.07 14.22
CA GLU A 142 -11.47 -5.72 13.92
C GLU A 142 -12.66 -4.81 14.33
N VAL A 143 -12.64 -4.29 15.56
CA VAL A 143 -13.68 -3.38 16.05
C VAL A 143 -13.72 -2.09 15.24
N LEU A 144 -12.57 -1.47 14.95
CA LEU A 144 -12.48 -0.28 14.09
C LEU A 144 -13.14 -0.55 12.74
N THR A 145 -12.81 -1.67 12.10
CA THR A 145 -13.29 -2.07 10.78
C THR A 145 -14.82 -2.22 10.79
N LEU A 146 -15.37 -2.98 11.73
CA LEU A 146 -16.81 -3.19 11.82
C LEU A 146 -17.58 -1.89 12.14
N VAL A 147 -17.04 -1.05 13.03
CA VAL A 147 -17.62 0.27 13.33
C VAL A 147 -17.58 1.17 12.11
N GLY A 148 -16.47 1.19 11.37
CA GLY A 148 -16.31 2.00 10.17
C GLY A 148 -17.24 1.61 9.04
N HIS A 149 -17.57 0.32 8.93
CA HIS A 149 -18.61 -0.22 8.04
C HIS A 149 -20.04 0.00 8.55
N GLY A 150 -20.21 0.67 9.69
CA GLY A 150 -21.53 1.04 10.23
C GLY A 150 -22.22 -0.06 11.04
N SER A 151 -21.51 -1.11 11.44
CA SER A 151 -22.10 -2.21 12.21
C SER A 151 -22.57 -1.75 13.60
N PRO A 152 -23.81 -2.07 14.03
CA PRO A 152 -24.27 -1.75 15.38
C PRO A 152 -23.45 -2.47 16.45
N ILE A 153 -23.22 -1.84 17.61
CA ILE A 153 -22.45 -2.40 18.74
C ILE A 153 -22.92 -3.82 19.12
N LYS A 154 -24.24 -4.05 19.13
CA LYS A 154 -24.82 -5.37 19.42
C LYS A 154 -24.43 -6.43 18.38
N ALA A 155 -24.34 -6.06 17.10
CA ALA A 155 -23.92 -6.96 16.03
C ALA A 155 -22.42 -7.28 16.16
N ILE A 156 -21.59 -6.26 16.38
CA ILE A 156 -20.15 -6.41 16.60
C ILE A 156 -19.86 -7.33 17.79
N ALA A 157 -20.55 -7.11 18.92
CA ALA A 157 -20.41 -7.92 20.12
C ALA A 157 -20.72 -9.39 19.85
N LYS A 158 -21.80 -9.65 19.09
CA LYS A 158 -22.19 -11.01 18.68
C LYS A 158 -21.15 -11.63 17.75
N GLU A 159 -20.68 -10.90 16.75
CA GLU A 159 -19.71 -11.36 15.76
C GLU A 159 -18.36 -11.72 16.39
N LEU A 160 -17.85 -10.87 17.29
CA LEU A 160 -16.56 -11.07 17.94
C LEU A 160 -16.63 -11.94 19.21
N GLY A 161 -17.83 -12.38 19.61
CA GLY A 161 -18.02 -13.22 20.80
C GLY A 161 -17.70 -12.51 22.13
N VAL A 162 -17.98 -11.20 22.23
CA VAL A 162 -17.70 -10.38 23.41
C VAL A 162 -18.94 -9.64 23.92
N ALA A 163 -18.88 -9.04 25.11
CA ALA A 163 -19.97 -8.20 25.61
C ALA A 163 -20.00 -6.83 24.88
N GLN A 164 -21.19 -6.21 24.77
CA GLN A 164 -21.33 -4.86 24.19
C GLN A 164 -20.45 -3.81 24.90
N ARG A 165 -20.35 -3.88 26.24
CA ARG A 165 -19.43 -3.04 27.03
C ARG A 165 -17.96 -3.21 26.64
N THR A 166 -17.56 -4.40 26.20
CA THR A 166 -16.21 -4.66 25.72
C THR A 166 -15.97 -3.94 24.39
N VAL A 167 -16.95 -3.94 23.48
CA VAL A 167 -16.89 -3.19 22.22
C VAL A 167 -16.81 -1.68 22.49
N GLU A 168 -17.59 -1.16 23.44
CA GLU A 168 -17.52 0.24 23.86
C GLU A 168 -16.14 0.62 24.42
N ARG A 169 -15.53 -0.28 25.21
CA ARG A 169 -14.15 -0.10 25.70
C ARG A 169 -13.16 -0.04 24.55
N TYR A 170 -13.20 -0.99 23.61
CA TYR A 170 -12.34 -0.95 22.42
C TYR A 170 -12.51 0.35 21.64
N ARG A 171 -13.74 0.85 21.45
CA ARG A 171 -13.98 2.14 20.79
C ARG A 171 -13.31 3.31 21.52
N SER A 172 -13.42 3.35 22.85
CA SER A 172 -12.76 4.38 23.66
C SER A 172 -11.24 4.33 23.52
N ASP A 173 -10.67 3.12 23.51
CA ASP A 173 -9.23 2.90 23.34
C ASP A 173 -8.74 3.30 21.93
N ILE A 174 -9.49 2.92 20.90
CA ILE A 174 -9.23 3.31 19.49
C ILE A 174 -9.26 4.83 19.34
N SER A 175 -10.31 5.48 19.84
CA SER A 175 -10.44 6.94 19.82
C SER A 175 -9.25 7.63 20.47
N ARG A 176 -8.81 7.14 21.64
CA ARG A 176 -7.64 7.68 22.34
C ARG A 176 -6.34 7.47 21.56
N LYS A 177 -6.12 6.28 20.98
CA LYS A 177 -4.89 5.94 20.25
C LYS A 177 -4.74 6.71 18.94
N LEU A 178 -5.85 6.86 18.21
CA LEU A 178 -5.86 7.51 16.90
C LEU A 178 -6.17 9.01 16.95
N GLY A 179 -6.55 9.54 18.12
CA GLY A 179 -6.96 10.93 18.27
C GLY A 179 -8.27 11.28 17.57
N VAL A 180 -9.14 10.28 17.34
CA VAL A 180 -10.43 10.47 16.67
C VAL A 180 -11.56 10.62 17.67
N THR A 181 -12.50 11.49 17.37
CA THR A 181 -13.58 11.94 18.25
C THR A 181 -14.97 11.50 17.78
N SER A 182 -15.10 10.99 16.55
CA SER A 182 -16.40 10.62 15.99
C SER A 182 -16.38 9.31 15.21
N ILE A 183 -17.57 8.71 15.08
CA ILE A 183 -17.77 7.54 14.20
C ILE A 183 -17.49 7.91 12.74
N ALA A 184 -17.79 9.15 12.32
CA ALA A 184 -17.52 9.61 10.96
C ALA A 184 -16.01 9.62 10.64
N GLU A 185 -15.17 10.01 11.61
CA GLU A 185 -13.71 9.93 11.45
C GLU A 185 -13.22 8.49 11.37
N ILE A 186 -13.77 7.58 12.19
CA ILE A 186 -13.47 6.14 12.10
C ILE A 186 -13.87 5.58 10.73
N ALA A 187 -15.09 5.86 10.28
CA ALA A 187 -15.58 5.43 8.96
C ALA A 187 -14.69 5.96 7.84
N ARG A 188 -14.24 7.22 7.93
CA ARG A 188 -13.30 7.79 6.96
C ARG A 188 -11.95 7.07 6.96
N LEU A 189 -11.40 6.70 8.11
CA LEU A 189 -10.14 5.94 8.17
C LEU A 189 -10.28 4.55 7.55
N VAL A 190 -11.36 3.84 7.88
CA VAL A 190 -11.67 2.51 7.30
C VAL A 190 -11.84 2.59 5.80
N GLN A 191 -12.59 3.58 5.31
CA GLN A 191 -12.80 3.80 3.88
C GLN A 191 -11.50 4.16 3.14
N LEU A 192 -10.70 5.08 3.70
CA LEU A 192 -9.43 5.48 3.09
C LEU A 192 -8.44 4.33 3.00
N ALA A 193 -8.45 3.44 3.99
CA ALA A 193 -7.56 2.28 4.05
C ALA A 193 -8.07 1.09 3.23
N GLY A 194 -9.36 1.05 2.87
CA GLY A 194 -9.98 -0.15 2.29
C GLY A 194 -9.96 -1.32 3.27
N LEU A 195 -10.17 -1.04 4.57
CA LEU A 195 -10.02 -2.03 5.61
C LEU A 195 -11.14 -3.08 5.60
N GLU A 196 -10.72 -4.30 5.89
CA GLU A 196 -11.51 -5.53 5.97
C GLU A 196 -10.96 -6.38 7.11
N ILE A 197 -11.78 -7.25 7.68
CA ILE A 197 -11.42 -8.05 8.86
C ILE A 197 -10.09 -8.82 8.72
N PRO A 198 -9.79 -9.47 7.58
CA PRO A 198 -8.53 -10.19 7.42
C PRO A 198 -7.28 -9.32 7.61
N HIS A 199 -7.36 -8.00 7.39
CA HIS A 199 -6.23 -7.10 7.61
C HIS A 199 -5.81 -7.02 9.08
N ALA A 200 -6.63 -7.45 10.04
CA ALA A 200 -6.25 -7.51 11.46
C ALA A 200 -5.08 -8.46 11.71
N ASP A 201 -5.00 -9.56 10.96
CA ASP A 201 -4.04 -10.64 11.14
C ASP A 201 -2.91 -10.64 10.10
N MET A 202 -2.98 -9.75 9.10
CA MET A 202 -1.95 -9.66 8.07
C MET A 202 -0.60 -9.20 8.65
N PRO A 203 0.52 -9.78 8.20
CA PRO A 203 1.86 -9.33 8.56
C PRO A 203 2.05 -7.83 8.30
N ARG A 204 2.47 -7.11 9.36
CA ARG A 204 2.77 -5.68 9.28
C ARG A 204 4.09 -5.46 8.58
N LEU A 205 4.09 -4.53 7.64
CA LEU A 205 5.30 -3.98 7.06
C LEU A 205 5.85 -2.96 8.04
N ASN A 206 6.85 -3.38 8.83
CA ASN A 206 7.66 -2.42 9.57
C ASN A 206 8.33 -1.51 8.55
N ARG A 207 8.13 -0.19 8.64
CA ARG A 207 8.83 0.79 7.79
C ARG A 207 10.33 0.69 7.98
N TRP A 208 10.93 -0.22 7.23
CA TRP A 208 12.35 -0.43 7.15
C TRP A 208 12.83 0.61 6.14
N HIS A 209 13.66 1.56 6.57
CA HIS A 209 14.22 2.60 5.70
C HIS A 209 15.75 2.63 5.88
N GLY A 210 16.36 1.44 6.04
CA GLY A 210 17.80 1.27 6.22
C GLY A 210 18.34 1.54 7.62
N LYS A 211 17.62 1.18 8.69
CA LYS A 211 18.24 1.11 10.03
C LYS A 211 19.23 -0.07 10.05
N PRO A 212 20.52 0.13 10.39
CA PRO A 212 21.29 -0.93 11.02
C PRO A 212 20.65 -1.22 12.38
N GLU A 213 20.70 -2.49 12.81
CA GLU A 213 20.43 -2.88 14.20
C GLU A 213 21.27 -2.09 15.20
#